data_AF-A0A177WI58-F1
#
_entry.id   AF-A0A177WI58-F1
#
_cell.length_a   1.000
_cell.length_b   1.000
_cell.length_c   1.000
_cell.angle_alpha   90.00
_cell.angle_beta   90.00
_cell.angle_gamma   90.00
#
_symmetry.space_group_name_H-M   'P 1'
#
loop_
_entity.id
_entity.type
_entity.pdbx_description
1 polymer ?
#
loop_
_entity_poly.entity_id
_entity_poly.type
_entity_poly.pdbx_seq_one_letter_code
_entity_poly.pdbx_strand_id
1 'polypeptide(L)'
;MNTWYARGSRQGPAATKYRKGACENCGAMTHKTKECMDRPRKKGAKWSGQGFQADEVIQQVQLGFEGKRDRWNGYNAMDHIKQVEEWEVIEEKRRLKREKEAQEALAAAAAKTTAAKTNESAASKLDGVAAVHNGDADGFKQPAPRSGLVSAEVAAAAAAAAAAVDDSSDDEDEDKYAEKANVAGQKLDTKSRITVRNLRIREDTAKYLRNLDVNSAHYDPKTRSMRANPHNDKDASEVTYAGDNILRYSGDVSKIAQLQSFAWQAEGRGKDVHLQANPTQAELLYKEYQAKKGQVAETQKKSILEKYGGAEHLDAPPKELLLAETEHYVEYSETGRLIKGQEQAKQKSKYEEDIFPLNHTTIWGSWWKDGQWGYACCHAILRASYCGGKAAIEAAKASHEQLIQSSLSNTNTTAPPKKSLLEQYVQRASKEGPAMSKTDYSTKTRLGEGDALLDLNKLAQAREAEQKRKSMGVSELNGDQRDGKRKYNSFNGSGELTEEQLEAYRMERQRGEDPMANYIDEE
;
A
#
# COMPACT_ATOMS: atom_id res chain seq x y z
N MET A 1 -39.22 31.07 -20.34
CA MET A 1 -39.84 32.40 -20.20
C MET A 1 -39.25 33.34 -21.25
N ASN A 2 -39.54 33.11 -22.53
CA ASN A 2 -38.84 33.80 -23.63
C ASN A 2 -39.65 34.96 -24.22
N THR A 3 -40.82 35.25 -23.64
CA THR A 3 -41.69 36.33 -24.09
C THR A 3 -41.33 37.62 -23.35
N TRP A 4 -40.57 38.47 -24.02
CA TRP A 4 -40.29 39.84 -23.57
C TRP A 4 -40.64 40.83 -24.68
N TYR A 5 -40.75 42.11 -24.34
CA TYR A 5 -41.05 43.16 -25.30
C TYR A 5 -40.02 43.16 -26.44
N ALA A 6 -40.49 43.12 -27.70
CA ALA A 6 -39.64 43.15 -28.88
C ALA A 6 -38.99 44.53 -29.11
N ARG A 7 -37.90 44.80 -28.38
CA ARG A 7 -37.13 46.05 -28.46
C ARG A 7 -36.54 46.24 -29.87
N GLY A 8 -36.72 47.43 -30.45
CA GLY A 8 -36.16 47.78 -31.77
C GLY A 8 -36.83 47.11 -32.97
N SER A 9 -37.84 46.26 -32.76
CA SER A 9 -38.59 45.64 -33.85
C SER A 9 -39.56 46.62 -34.50
N ARG A 10 -39.61 46.61 -35.84
CA ARG A 10 -40.47 47.46 -36.66
C ARG A 10 -41.48 46.59 -37.41
N GLN A 11 -42.74 47.03 -37.49
CA GLN A 11 -43.83 46.28 -38.12
C GLN A 11 -43.67 46.15 -39.65
N GLY A 12 -42.83 46.98 -40.28
CA GLY A 12 -42.59 46.96 -41.72
C GLY A 12 -41.61 48.04 -42.19
N PRO A 13 -41.46 48.24 -43.52
CA PRO A 13 -40.63 49.31 -44.08
C PRO A 13 -41.22 50.69 -43.77
N ALA A 14 -40.37 51.73 -43.79
CA ALA A 14 -40.80 53.10 -43.55
C ALA A 14 -41.81 53.55 -44.62
N ALA A 15 -42.84 54.28 -44.18
CA ALA A 15 -43.81 54.85 -45.10
C ALA A 15 -43.13 55.89 -46.02
N THR A 16 -43.53 55.95 -47.29
CA THR A 16 -43.00 56.95 -48.25
C THR A 16 -43.77 58.25 -48.23
N LYS A 17 -44.92 58.28 -47.57
CA LYS A 17 -45.80 59.46 -47.44
C LYS A 17 -46.30 59.60 -46.01
N TYR A 18 -46.57 60.83 -45.62
CA TYR A 18 -47.16 61.13 -44.32
C TYR A 18 -48.58 60.55 -44.25
N ARG A 19 -48.84 59.76 -43.20
CA ARG A 19 -50.16 59.18 -42.92
C ARG A 19 -50.90 60.08 -41.93
N LYS A 20 -52.19 60.32 -42.17
CA LYS A 20 -53.01 61.17 -41.29
C LYS A 20 -53.12 60.52 -39.90
N GLY A 21 -52.71 61.26 -38.87
CA GLY A 21 -52.64 60.76 -37.49
C GLY A 21 -51.25 60.27 -37.07
N ALA A 22 -50.28 60.24 -37.98
CA ALA A 22 -48.89 59.95 -37.64
C ALA A 22 -48.24 61.12 -36.89
N CYS A 23 -47.20 60.82 -36.12
CA CYS A 23 -46.37 61.82 -35.48
C CYS A 23 -45.87 62.87 -36.49
N GLU A 24 -46.09 64.14 -36.21
CA GLU A 24 -45.73 65.24 -37.12
C GLU A 24 -44.21 65.43 -37.23
N ASN A 25 -43.43 64.91 -36.27
CA ASN A 25 -41.98 64.98 -36.24
C ASN A 25 -41.31 63.86 -37.05
N CYS A 26 -41.61 62.59 -36.77
CA CYS A 26 -40.97 61.42 -37.38
C CYS A 26 -41.84 60.65 -38.39
N GLY A 27 -43.17 60.83 -38.35
CA GLY A 27 -44.12 60.19 -39.26
C GLY A 27 -44.49 58.73 -38.94
N ALA A 28 -44.12 58.20 -37.77
CA ALA A 28 -44.63 56.92 -37.27
C ALA A 28 -46.06 57.04 -36.72
N MET A 29 -46.85 55.98 -36.83
CA MET A 29 -48.24 55.92 -36.32
C MET A 29 -48.36 55.43 -34.87
N THR A 30 -47.27 54.96 -34.27
CA THR A 30 -47.30 54.30 -32.94
C THR A 30 -47.37 55.25 -31.76
N HIS A 31 -46.93 56.50 -31.93
CA HIS A 31 -46.85 57.50 -30.86
C HIS A 31 -47.22 58.90 -31.37
N LYS A 32 -47.48 59.82 -30.43
CA LYS A 32 -47.78 61.24 -30.72
C LYS A 32 -46.50 62.08 -30.76
N THR A 33 -46.58 63.30 -31.28
CA THR A 33 -45.43 64.23 -31.39
C THR A 33 -44.70 64.49 -30.08
N LYS A 34 -45.43 64.57 -28.96
CA LYS A 34 -44.85 64.83 -27.63
C LYS A 34 -44.05 63.65 -27.06
N GLU A 35 -44.37 62.44 -27.48
CA GLU A 35 -43.77 61.18 -27.01
C GLU A 35 -42.73 60.65 -28.02
N CYS A 36 -42.37 61.47 -29.01
CA CYS A 36 -41.46 61.07 -30.07
C CYS A 36 -40.04 60.90 -29.53
N MET A 37 -39.46 59.71 -29.69
CA MET A 37 -38.06 59.43 -29.34
C MET A 37 -37.06 60.06 -30.31
N ASP A 38 -37.49 60.46 -31.51
CA ASP A 38 -36.64 61.16 -32.47
C ASP A 38 -36.46 62.62 -32.06
N ARG A 39 -35.24 63.13 -32.26
CA ARG A 39 -34.89 64.52 -31.97
C ARG A 39 -35.86 65.49 -32.69
N PRO A 40 -36.46 66.48 -31.99
CA PRO A 40 -37.39 67.42 -32.61
C PRO A 40 -36.77 68.15 -33.81
N ARG A 41 -37.38 68.01 -34.99
CA ARG A 41 -36.91 68.64 -36.23
C ARG A 41 -37.50 70.04 -36.37
N LYS A 42 -36.71 70.98 -36.92
CA LYS A 42 -37.18 72.36 -37.22
C LYS A 42 -38.36 72.37 -38.21
N LYS A 43 -38.30 71.49 -39.22
CA LYS A 43 -39.42 71.16 -40.12
C LYS A 43 -39.70 69.67 -39.93
N GLY A 44 -40.81 69.34 -39.25
CA GLY A 44 -41.19 67.95 -38.99
C GLY A 44 -41.50 67.18 -40.28
N ALA A 45 -41.47 65.85 -40.22
CA ALA A 45 -41.73 64.95 -41.34
C ALA A 45 -43.06 65.21 -42.06
N LYS A 46 -44.06 65.76 -41.35
CA LYS A 46 -45.34 66.18 -41.93
C LYS A 46 -45.22 67.26 -43.01
N TRP A 47 -44.29 68.22 -42.82
CA TRP A 47 -44.11 69.35 -43.74
C TRP A 47 -42.91 69.19 -44.66
N SER A 48 -41.88 68.43 -44.25
CA SER A 48 -40.71 68.16 -45.10
C SER A 48 -40.94 67.00 -46.08
N GLY A 49 -41.89 66.10 -45.80
CA GLY A 49 -42.15 64.93 -46.64
C GLY A 49 -40.99 63.94 -46.73
N GLN A 50 -39.99 64.07 -45.85
CA GLN A 50 -38.73 63.33 -45.91
C GLN A 50 -38.35 62.76 -44.54
N GLY A 51 -37.71 61.57 -44.56
CA GLY A 51 -37.18 60.91 -43.37
C GLY A 51 -38.26 60.36 -42.44
N PHE A 52 -39.20 59.58 -43.01
CA PHE A 52 -40.21 58.84 -42.26
C PHE A 52 -39.57 57.66 -41.51
N GLN A 53 -39.93 57.47 -40.25
CA GLN A 53 -39.60 56.25 -39.52
C GLN A 53 -40.66 55.17 -39.75
N ALA A 54 -40.26 53.92 -39.60
CA ALA A 54 -41.20 52.80 -39.63
C ALA A 54 -41.91 52.64 -38.28
N ASP A 55 -43.08 52.01 -38.30
CA ASP A 55 -43.91 51.81 -37.12
C ASP A 55 -43.32 50.73 -36.19
N GLU A 56 -43.41 50.95 -34.88
CA GLU A 56 -42.92 50.04 -33.84
C GLU A 56 -43.93 48.92 -33.54
N VAL A 57 -43.45 47.76 -33.08
CA VAL A 57 -44.34 46.67 -32.63
C VAL A 57 -44.74 46.89 -31.16
N ILE A 58 -46.01 47.21 -30.91
CA ILE A 58 -46.55 47.35 -29.54
C ILE A 58 -47.04 45.98 -29.06
N GLN A 59 -46.45 45.48 -27.98
CA GLN A 59 -46.83 44.21 -27.35
C GLN A 59 -47.17 44.45 -25.88
N GLN A 60 -48.16 43.72 -25.36
CA GLN A 60 -48.47 43.69 -23.92
C GLN A 60 -48.10 42.32 -23.36
N VAL A 61 -47.12 42.27 -22.45
CA VAL A 61 -46.66 41.03 -21.83
C VAL A 61 -47.13 40.99 -20.38
N GLN A 62 -47.90 39.97 -20.02
CA GLN A 62 -48.32 39.73 -18.64
C GLN A 62 -47.28 38.85 -17.93
N LEU A 63 -46.64 39.38 -16.89
CA LEU A 63 -45.59 38.70 -16.12
C LEU A 63 -45.91 38.73 -14.62
N GLY A 64 -45.45 37.72 -13.89
CA GLY A 64 -45.49 37.68 -12.43
C GLY A 64 -44.52 38.68 -11.77
N PHE A 65 -44.46 38.71 -10.44
CA PHE A 65 -43.61 39.66 -9.71
C PHE A 65 -42.13 39.49 -10.01
N GLU A 66 -41.62 38.26 -9.95
CA GLU A 66 -40.23 37.93 -10.30
C GLU A 66 -39.96 38.20 -11.78
N GLY A 67 -40.87 37.78 -12.65
CA GLY A 67 -40.77 38.01 -14.10
C GLY A 67 -40.71 39.49 -14.48
N LYS A 68 -41.38 40.41 -13.76
CA LYS A 68 -41.26 41.86 -14.03
C LYS A 68 -39.92 42.46 -13.59
N ARG A 69 -39.29 41.86 -12.57
CA ARG A 69 -38.07 42.36 -11.92
C ARG A 69 -36.82 41.60 -12.33
N ASP A 70 -36.97 40.56 -13.14
CA ASP A 70 -35.83 39.82 -13.67
C ASP A 70 -34.95 40.77 -14.48
N ARG A 71 -33.71 40.91 -14.01
CA ARG A 71 -32.68 41.74 -14.63
C ARG A 71 -32.31 41.22 -16.01
N TRP A 72 -32.48 39.93 -16.25
CA TRP A 72 -32.11 39.24 -17.48
C TRP A 72 -33.26 39.14 -18.49
N ASN A 73 -34.34 39.89 -18.28
CA ASN A 73 -35.42 40.00 -19.24
C ASN A 73 -34.93 40.51 -20.61
N GLY A 74 -35.21 39.73 -21.66
CA GLY A 74 -34.77 40.04 -23.02
C GLY A 74 -33.30 39.73 -23.30
N TYR A 75 -32.64 38.97 -22.43
CA TYR A 75 -31.28 38.50 -22.66
C TYR A 75 -31.21 37.58 -23.89
N ASN A 76 -30.28 37.86 -24.79
CA ASN A 76 -30.00 36.99 -25.94
C ASN A 76 -28.94 35.97 -25.54
N ALA A 77 -29.27 34.68 -25.64
CA ALA A 77 -28.33 33.60 -25.32
C ALA A 77 -27.02 33.67 -26.13
N MET A 78 -27.05 34.26 -27.33
CA MET A 78 -25.85 34.45 -28.15
C MET A 78 -24.85 35.44 -27.55
N ASP A 79 -25.28 36.40 -26.73
CA ASP A 79 -24.35 37.33 -26.08
C ASP A 79 -23.44 36.63 -25.06
N HIS A 80 -23.83 35.45 -24.56
CA HIS A 80 -22.96 34.63 -23.70
C HIS A 80 -21.72 34.12 -24.45
N ILE A 81 -21.79 33.97 -25.79
CA ILE A 81 -20.66 33.49 -26.60
C ILE A 81 -19.49 34.49 -26.50
N LYS A 82 -19.77 35.80 -26.54
CA LYS A 82 -18.73 36.84 -26.37
C LYS A 82 -18.00 36.70 -25.03
N GLN A 83 -18.72 36.32 -23.98
CA GLN A 83 -18.11 36.09 -22.68
C GLN A 83 -17.20 34.86 -22.71
N VAL A 84 -17.59 33.79 -23.40
CA VAL A 84 -16.74 32.61 -23.62
C VAL A 84 -15.48 32.99 -24.39
N GLU A 85 -15.59 33.76 -25.47
CA GLU A 85 -14.45 34.25 -26.26
C GLU A 85 -13.46 35.06 -25.40
N GLU A 86 -13.97 35.92 -24.50
CA GLU A 86 -13.13 36.65 -23.55
C GLU A 86 -12.38 35.71 -22.59
N TRP A 87 -13.03 34.66 -22.10
CA TRP A 87 -12.40 33.65 -21.24
C TRP A 87 -11.33 32.84 -21.99
N GLU A 88 -11.58 32.46 -23.24
CA GLU A 88 -10.60 31.77 -24.08
C GLU A 88 -9.33 32.61 -24.23
N VAL A 89 -9.46 33.92 -24.52
CA VAL A 89 -8.31 34.84 -24.60
C VAL A 89 -7.55 34.94 -23.27
N ILE A 90 -8.27 34.91 -22.14
CA ILE A 90 -7.64 34.93 -20.81
C ILE A 90 -6.88 33.62 -20.54
N GLU A 91 -7.45 32.47 -20.91
CA GLU A 91 -6.81 31.17 -20.76
C GLU A 91 -5.56 31.03 -21.64
N GLU A 92 -5.60 31.49 -22.89
CA GLU A 92 -4.43 31.55 -23.77
C GLU A 92 -3.30 32.37 -23.16
N LYS A 93 -3.61 33.56 -22.62
CA LYS A 93 -2.63 34.40 -21.93
C LYS A 93 -2.06 33.70 -20.69
N ARG A 94 -2.86 32.97 -19.93
CA ARG A 94 -2.41 32.18 -18.77
C ARG A 94 -1.50 31.03 -19.21
N ARG A 95 -1.82 30.36 -20.33
CA ARG A 95 -1.01 29.27 -20.90
C ARG A 95 0.35 29.80 -21.34
N LEU A 96 0.38 30.88 -22.12
CA LEU A 96 1.61 31.54 -22.57
C LEU A 96 2.48 32.00 -21.40
N LYS A 97 1.87 32.51 -20.33
CA LYS A 97 2.60 32.87 -19.11
C LYS A 97 3.24 31.64 -18.45
N ARG A 98 2.50 30.53 -18.33
CA ARG A 98 3.01 29.27 -17.76
C ARG A 98 4.13 28.66 -18.61
N GLU A 99 4.02 28.74 -19.93
CA GLU A 99 5.08 28.31 -20.87
C GLU A 99 6.35 29.16 -20.72
N LYS A 100 6.22 30.48 -20.59
CA LYS A 100 7.36 31.38 -20.32
C LYS A 100 8.02 31.08 -18.98
N GLU A 101 7.24 30.92 -17.92
CA GLU A 101 7.76 30.56 -16.58
C GLU A 101 8.46 29.20 -16.61
N ALA A 102 7.94 28.21 -17.36
CA ALA A 102 8.58 26.91 -17.53
C ALA A 102 9.91 27.02 -18.32
N GLN A 103 9.94 27.82 -19.39
CA GLN A 103 11.17 28.08 -20.14
C GLN A 103 12.22 28.81 -19.31
N GLU A 104 11.81 29.80 -18.51
CA GLU A 104 12.69 30.50 -17.56
C GLU A 104 13.21 29.55 -16.47
N ALA A 105 12.38 28.64 -15.97
CA ALA A 105 12.80 27.62 -15.01
C ALA A 105 13.80 26.63 -15.62
N LEU A 106 13.57 26.16 -16.86
CA LEU A 106 14.51 25.31 -17.60
C LEU A 106 15.81 26.05 -17.91
N ALA A 107 15.75 27.34 -18.28
CA ALA A 107 16.93 28.17 -18.51
C ALA A 107 17.72 28.41 -17.22
N ALA A 108 17.04 28.62 -16.08
CA ALA A 108 17.68 28.75 -14.77
C ALA A 108 18.30 27.42 -14.29
N ALA A 109 17.65 26.28 -14.57
CA ALA A 109 18.20 24.95 -14.32
C ALA A 109 19.43 24.71 -15.20
N ALA A 110 19.36 25.02 -16.50
CA ALA A 110 20.49 24.94 -17.41
C ALA A 110 21.66 25.83 -16.94
N ALA A 111 21.41 27.07 -16.52
CA ALA A 111 22.42 27.97 -15.98
C ALA A 111 23.12 27.42 -14.72
N LYS A 112 22.38 26.73 -13.83
CA LYS A 112 22.95 26.04 -12.66
C LYS A 112 23.81 24.84 -13.08
N THR A 113 23.39 24.06 -14.07
CA THR A 113 24.20 22.94 -14.59
C THR A 113 25.47 23.41 -15.29
N THR A 114 25.43 24.54 -16.00
CA THR A 114 26.63 25.14 -16.60
C THR A 114 27.58 25.70 -15.56
N ALA A 115 27.07 26.28 -14.47
CA ALA A 115 27.88 26.74 -13.34
C ALA A 115 28.55 25.58 -12.58
N ALA A 116 27.88 24.42 -12.48
CA ALA A 116 28.47 23.20 -11.94
C ALA A 116 29.60 22.66 -12.84
N LYS A 117 29.38 22.63 -14.16
CA LYS A 117 30.39 22.19 -15.14
C LYS A 117 31.61 23.11 -15.22
N THR A 118 31.45 24.43 -15.01
CA THR A 118 32.60 25.35 -14.94
C THR A 118 33.51 25.08 -13.74
N ASN A 119 32.95 24.60 -12.62
CA ASN A 119 33.73 24.22 -11.44
C ASN A 119 34.45 22.86 -11.62
N GLU A 120 33.90 21.93 -12.41
CA GLU A 120 34.60 20.68 -12.77
C GLU A 120 35.71 20.90 -13.81
N SER A 121 35.54 21.83 -14.75
CA SER A 121 36.54 22.13 -15.79
C SER A 121 37.81 22.86 -15.30
N ALA A 122 37.86 23.30 -14.04
CA ALA A 122 39.07 23.81 -13.39
C ALA A 122 39.98 22.68 -12.84
N ALA A 123 39.49 21.44 -12.77
CA ALA A 123 40.21 20.31 -12.17
C ALA A 123 40.88 19.35 -13.19
N SER A 124 40.76 19.59 -14.51
CA SER A 124 41.41 18.72 -15.50
C SER A 124 41.86 19.48 -16.75
N LYS A 125 43.13 19.89 -16.77
CA LYS A 125 43.83 20.27 -18.01
C LYS A 125 45.31 19.88 -17.95
N LEU A 126 45.62 18.69 -18.48
CA LEU A 126 46.91 18.31 -19.08
C LEU A 126 46.62 17.44 -20.33
N ASP A 127 47.35 17.78 -21.40
CA ASP A 127 47.64 17.06 -22.66
C ASP A 127 46.66 17.04 -23.87
N GLY A 128 46.86 18.03 -24.75
CA GLY A 128 47.29 17.95 -26.17
C GLY A 128 46.63 17.03 -27.22
N VAL A 129 45.92 17.56 -28.24
CA VAL A 129 46.35 17.97 -29.63
C VAL A 129 45.78 17.05 -30.73
N ALA A 130 44.92 17.58 -31.61
CA ALA A 130 44.98 17.48 -33.09
C ALA A 130 43.83 18.28 -33.75
N ALA A 131 44.16 19.09 -34.75
CA ALA A 131 43.29 20.04 -35.47
C ALA A 131 42.62 19.42 -36.72
N VAL A 132 41.54 20.04 -37.25
CA VAL A 132 41.32 20.41 -38.69
C VAL A 132 40.07 21.31 -38.88
N HIS A 133 40.33 22.57 -39.31
CA HIS A 133 39.69 23.48 -40.30
C HIS A 133 38.23 24.02 -40.24
N ASN A 134 38.16 25.27 -40.75
CA ASN A 134 37.13 26.33 -40.67
C ASN A 134 36.16 26.41 -41.88
N GLY A 135 35.08 27.19 -41.68
CA GLY A 135 34.26 27.89 -42.70
C GLY A 135 32.79 27.41 -42.70
N ASP A 136 31.73 28.22 -42.68
CA ASP A 136 31.53 29.65 -42.93
C ASP A 136 30.20 30.12 -42.31
N ALA A 137 30.09 31.43 -42.14
CA ALA A 137 28.88 32.15 -41.73
C ALA A 137 27.84 32.21 -42.86
N ASP A 138 26.55 32.29 -42.52
CA ASP A 138 25.63 33.33 -43.04
C ASP A 138 24.18 33.18 -42.55
N GLY A 139 23.56 34.31 -42.19
CA GLY A 139 22.17 34.58 -42.60
C GLY A 139 21.03 34.42 -41.57
N PHE A 140 20.82 35.45 -40.76
CA PHE A 140 19.56 35.67 -40.01
C PHE A 140 18.37 35.94 -40.96
N LYS A 141 17.27 35.18 -40.83
CA LYS A 141 15.92 35.61 -41.23
C LYS A 141 14.84 34.95 -40.36
N GLN A 142 13.99 35.78 -39.77
CA GLN A 142 12.91 35.48 -38.83
C GLN A 142 11.82 34.54 -39.42
N PRO A 143 11.15 33.70 -38.61
CA PRO A 143 9.96 32.98 -39.07
C PRO A 143 8.64 33.64 -38.61
N ALA A 144 7.66 33.63 -39.52
CA ALA A 144 6.24 33.80 -39.21
C ALA A 144 5.49 32.48 -39.55
N PRO A 145 4.34 32.21 -38.91
CA PRO A 145 3.84 30.86 -38.69
C PRO A 145 2.74 30.44 -39.68
N ARG A 146 2.70 29.16 -40.09
CA ARG A 146 1.48 28.52 -40.63
C ARG A 146 1.38 27.00 -40.41
N SER A 147 0.29 26.63 -39.74
CA SER A 147 -0.64 25.51 -39.96
C SER A 147 -0.19 24.23 -40.69
N GLY A 148 -0.37 23.10 -39.98
CA GLY A 148 -1.26 22.01 -40.43
C GLY A 148 -0.64 20.82 -41.17
N LEU A 149 -0.70 19.65 -40.49
CA LEU A 149 -0.64 18.27 -41.00
C LEU A 149 0.71 17.73 -41.48
N VAL A 150 1.32 16.90 -40.63
CA VAL A 150 2.19 15.73 -40.92
C VAL A 150 2.21 14.89 -39.64
N SER A 151 2.47 13.58 -39.54
CA SER A 151 2.48 12.38 -40.38
C SER A 151 2.78 11.24 -39.40
N ALA A 152 2.41 9.98 -39.68
CA ALA A 152 2.56 8.85 -38.74
C ALA A 152 4.03 8.56 -38.28
N GLU A 153 5.01 9.17 -38.93
CA GLU A 153 6.43 9.15 -38.54
C GLU A 153 6.74 9.99 -37.28
N VAL A 154 5.97 11.03 -36.99
CA VAL A 154 6.12 11.87 -35.77
C VAL A 154 5.56 11.14 -34.53
N ALA A 155 4.58 10.25 -34.72
CA ALA A 155 4.03 9.43 -33.64
C ALA A 155 4.99 8.29 -33.21
N ALA A 156 5.74 7.72 -34.16
CA ALA A 156 6.76 6.71 -33.87
C ALA A 156 7.99 7.31 -33.14
N ALA A 157 8.38 8.54 -33.49
CA ALA A 157 9.43 9.27 -32.79
C ALA A 157 9.01 9.69 -31.37
N ALA A 158 7.73 10.01 -31.16
CA ALA A 158 7.19 10.32 -29.83
C ALA A 158 7.09 9.07 -28.92
N ALA A 159 6.80 7.89 -29.48
CA ALA A 159 6.78 6.63 -28.73
C ALA A 159 8.19 6.15 -28.33
N ALA A 160 9.19 6.36 -29.18
CA ALA A 160 10.59 6.06 -28.85
C ALA A 160 11.18 7.03 -27.80
N ALA A 161 10.73 8.29 -27.79
CA ALA A 161 11.11 9.27 -26.76
C ALA A 161 10.47 8.99 -25.39
N ALA A 162 9.29 8.35 -25.34
CA ALA A 162 8.64 7.94 -24.10
C ALA A 162 9.27 6.70 -23.44
N ALA A 163 9.99 5.86 -24.20
CA ALA A 163 10.64 4.65 -23.70
C ALA A 163 12.09 4.87 -23.21
N ALA A 164 12.66 6.07 -23.42
CA ALA A 164 14.05 6.39 -23.06
C ALA A 164 14.18 7.24 -21.77
N VAL A 165 13.10 7.35 -20.99
CA VAL A 165 13.07 8.05 -19.69
C VAL A 165 12.70 7.15 -18.51
N ASP A 166 12.84 5.83 -18.69
CA ASP A 166 12.66 4.83 -17.63
C ASP A 166 13.97 4.06 -17.43
N ASP A 167 14.94 4.69 -16.75
CA ASP A 167 15.95 4.02 -15.90
C ASP A 167 16.88 5.07 -15.23
N SER A 168 16.37 5.70 -14.18
CA SER A 168 17.20 6.34 -13.15
C SER A 168 16.36 6.40 -11.88
N SER A 169 16.58 5.42 -11.00
CA SER A 169 15.94 5.32 -9.69
C SER A 169 16.28 6.54 -8.83
N ASP A 170 15.39 7.52 -8.77
CA ASP A 170 15.37 8.54 -7.73
C ASP A 170 13.91 8.88 -7.39
N ASP A 171 13.23 7.90 -6.79
CA ASP A 171 11.84 7.98 -6.31
C ASP A 171 11.67 8.94 -5.10
N GLU A 172 12.73 9.62 -4.64
CA GLU A 172 12.65 10.49 -3.44
C GLU A 172 12.20 11.93 -3.75
N ASP A 173 12.27 12.40 -4.99
CA ASP A 173 11.99 13.81 -5.33
C ASP A 173 10.63 14.06 -6.02
N GLU A 174 9.92 13.03 -6.50
CA GLU A 174 8.60 13.20 -7.13
C GLU A 174 7.47 13.47 -6.11
N ASP A 175 7.56 12.86 -4.91
CA ASP A 175 6.64 13.11 -3.79
C ASP A 175 6.71 14.57 -3.29
N LYS A 176 7.87 15.21 -3.41
CA LYS A 176 8.12 16.58 -2.94
C LYS A 176 7.46 17.65 -3.81
N TYR A 177 7.24 17.36 -5.09
CA TYR A 177 6.49 18.23 -6.00
C TYR A 177 4.98 17.98 -5.94
N ALA A 178 4.56 16.75 -5.61
CA ALA A 178 3.16 16.41 -5.39
C ALA A 178 2.57 17.11 -4.14
N GLU A 179 3.34 17.24 -3.05
CA GLU A 179 2.86 17.93 -1.83
C GLU A 179 2.68 19.45 -1.99
N LYS A 180 3.41 20.08 -2.92
CA LYS A 180 3.34 21.54 -3.18
C LYS A 180 2.27 21.93 -4.19
N ALA A 181 1.73 20.96 -4.94
CA ALA A 181 0.58 21.14 -5.79
C ALA A 181 -0.71 21.15 -4.94
N ASN A 182 -0.91 22.26 -4.20
CA ASN A 182 -2.19 22.71 -3.63
C ASN A 182 -3.27 21.62 -3.55
N VAL A 183 -3.34 20.90 -2.42
CA VAL A 183 -4.51 20.08 -2.07
C VAL A 183 -5.75 20.95 -2.27
N ALA A 184 -6.44 20.73 -3.39
CA ALA A 184 -7.52 21.58 -3.86
C ALA A 184 -8.73 21.42 -2.94
N GLY A 185 -8.77 22.19 -1.86
CA GLY A 185 -9.89 22.12 -0.92
C GLY A 185 -9.70 22.77 0.45
N GLN A 186 -8.48 23.09 0.87
CA GLN A 186 -8.27 23.82 2.14
C GLN A 186 -8.29 25.33 1.89
N LYS A 187 -9.48 25.93 1.95
CA LYS A 187 -9.56 27.38 2.12
C LYS A 187 -9.14 27.70 3.55
N LEU A 188 -7.95 28.28 3.72
CA LEU A 188 -7.53 28.92 4.97
C LEU A 188 -8.40 30.15 5.16
N ASP A 189 -9.39 30.07 6.04
CA ASP A 189 -10.14 31.25 6.46
C ASP A 189 -9.24 32.11 7.34
N THR A 190 -8.77 33.23 6.80
CA THR A 190 -7.79 34.13 7.43
C THR A 190 -8.32 34.72 8.75
N LYS A 191 -9.63 34.71 8.95
CA LYS A 191 -10.28 35.27 10.13
C LYS A 191 -10.37 34.28 11.30
N SER A 192 -10.44 32.98 11.01
CA SER A 192 -10.53 31.93 12.03
C SER A 192 -9.26 31.10 12.18
N ARG A 193 -8.28 31.23 11.27
CA ARG A 193 -7.01 30.46 11.27
C ARG A 193 -7.25 28.94 11.38
N ILE A 194 -8.43 28.48 10.95
CA ILE A 194 -8.85 27.09 10.90
C ILE A 194 -9.02 26.72 9.44
N THR A 195 -8.45 25.58 9.02
CA THR A 195 -8.71 25.02 7.70
C THR A 195 -10.05 24.31 7.73
N VAL A 196 -11.07 24.94 7.15
CA VAL A 196 -12.37 24.30 6.97
C VAL A 196 -12.21 23.25 5.86
N ARG A 197 -11.76 22.05 6.22
CA ARG A 197 -11.86 20.89 5.34
C ARG A 197 -13.33 20.53 5.19
N ASN A 198 -13.78 20.24 3.97
CA ASN A 198 -15.09 19.64 3.78
C ASN A 198 -15.10 18.27 4.47
N LEU A 199 -15.96 18.09 5.48
CA LEU A 199 -16.06 16.82 6.21
C LEU A 199 -16.63 15.68 5.36
N ARG A 200 -17.32 16.00 4.26
CA ARG A 200 -17.83 15.00 3.33
C ARG A 200 -16.66 14.44 2.51
N ILE A 201 -16.42 13.15 2.70
CA ILE A 201 -15.57 12.30 1.87
C ILE A 201 -16.14 12.32 0.44
N ARG A 202 -15.31 12.65 -0.55
CA ARG A 202 -15.74 12.84 -1.95
C ARG A 202 -15.82 11.51 -2.70
N GLU A 203 -15.08 10.53 -2.24
CA GLU A 203 -14.98 9.16 -2.73
C GLU A 203 -16.31 8.40 -2.47
N ASP A 204 -16.96 8.70 -1.35
CA ASP A 204 -18.22 8.09 -0.95
C ASP A 204 -19.42 8.76 -1.64
N THR A 205 -19.95 8.10 -2.66
CA THR A 205 -21.17 8.52 -3.34
C THR A 205 -22.39 8.37 -2.43
N ALA A 206 -23.19 9.44 -2.31
CA ALA A 206 -24.43 9.40 -1.55
C ALA A 206 -25.41 8.38 -2.17
N LYS A 207 -26.16 7.65 -1.32
CA LYS A 207 -27.06 6.57 -1.75
C LYS A 207 -27.99 7.00 -2.90
N TYR A 208 -28.70 8.13 -2.75
CA TYR A 208 -29.65 8.64 -3.75
C TYR A 208 -29.03 9.13 -5.06
N LEU A 209 -27.71 9.29 -5.14
CA LEU A 209 -27.01 9.63 -6.38
C LEU A 209 -26.53 8.38 -7.12
N ARG A 210 -26.76 7.19 -6.56
CA ARG A 210 -26.31 5.95 -7.18
C ARG A 210 -27.13 5.61 -8.42
N ASN A 211 -28.43 5.88 -8.38
CA ASN A 211 -29.31 5.86 -9.54
C ASN A 211 -30.16 7.14 -9.56
N LEU A 212 -30.09 7.91 -10.64
CA LEU A 212 -30.81 9.17 -10.82
C LEU A 212 -32.23 8.97 -11.37
N ASP A 213 -32.58 7.74 -11.76
CA ASP A 213 -33.92 7.41 -12.18
C ASP A 213 -34.90 7.55 -11.02
N VAL A 214 -35.99 8.29 -11.26
CA VAL A 214 -37.03 8.58 -10.26
C VAL A 214 -37.68 7.31 -9.71
N ASN A 215 -37.73 6.26 -10.53
CA ASN A 215 -38.36 4.97 -10.21
C ASN A 215 -37.39 3.91 -9.68
N SER A 216 -36.19 4.30 -9.26
CA SER A 216 -35.18 3.37 -8.74
C SER A 216 -35.53 2.90 -7.31
N ALA A 217 -34.68 3.18 -6.32
CA ALA A 217 -34.94 2.85 -4.93
C ALA A 217 -35.27 4.11 -4.13
N HIS A 218 -36.31 4.01 -3.29
CA HIS A 218 -36.68 5.10 -2.41
C HIS A 218 -35.60 5.35 -1.34
N TYR A 219 -35.13 6.59 -1.27
CA TYR A 219 -34.26 7.09 -0.22
C TYR A 219 -35.05 8.01 0.71
N ASP A 220 -35.10 7.66 2.00
CA ASP A 220 -35.68 8.53 3.02
C ASP A 220 -34.62 9.53 3.52
N PRO A 221 -34.72 10.84 3.22
CA PRO A 221 -33.73 11.84 3.61
C PRO A 221 -33.69 12.09 5.12
N LYS A 222 -34.74 11.74 5.86
CA LYS A 222 -34.80 11.93 7.32
C LYS A 222 -33.91 10.93 8.04
N THR A 223 -34.10 9.65 7.74
CA THR A 223 -33.33 8.55 8.34
C THR A 223 -32.05 8.23 7.58
N ARG A 224 -31.87 8.81 6.38
CA ARG A 224 -30.75 8.55 5.46
C ARG A 224 -30.62 7.06 5.10
N SER A 225 -31.75 6.36 5.05
CA SER A 225 -31.81 4.93 4.75
C SER A 225 -32.37 4.68 3.34
N MET A 226 -31.82 3.67 2.67
CA MET A 226 -32.33 3.16 1.40
C MET A 226 -32.55 1.66 1.55
N ARG A 227 -33.78 1.22 1.36
CA ARG A 227 -34.17 -0.17 1.68
C ARG A 227 -33.80 -1.12 0.56
N ALA A 228 -34.26 -0.81 -0.65
CA ALA A 228 -34.04 -1.61 -1.85
C ALA A 228 -32.70 -1.30 -2.52
N ASN A 229 -32.24 -2.21 -3.38
CA ASN A 229 -31.09 -1.98 -4.24
C ASN A 229 -31.44 -0.90 -5.30
N PRO A 230 -30.66 0.19 -5.45
CA PRO A 230 -30.88 1.17 -6.50
C PRO A 230 -30.61 0.66 -7.92
N HIS A 231 -29.89 -0.46 -8.07
CA HIS A 231 -29.70 -1.16 -9.34
C HIS A 231 -30.32 -2.55 -9.26
N ASN A 232 -31.61 -2.67 -9.57
CA ASN A 232 -32.32 -3.95 -9.49
C ASN A 232 -31.87 -4.96 -10.58
N ASP A 233 -31.33 -4.47 -11.69
CA ASP A 233 -30.97 -5.31 -12.84
C ASP A 233 -29.61 -6.01 -12.70
N LYS A 234 -28.80 -5.61 -11.71
CA LYS A 234 -27.45 -6.11 -11.48
C LYS A 234 -27.41 -6.99 -10.24
N ASP A 235 -26.57 -8.01 -10.29
CA ASP A 235 -26.34 -8.88 -9.15
C ASP A 235 -25.68 -8.14 -7.99
N ALA A 236 -26.05 -8.51 -6.76
CA ALA A 236 -25.60 -7.83 -5.55
C ALA A 236 -24.07 -7.89 -5.31
N SER A 237 -23.37 -8.86 -5.92
CA SER A 237 -21.92 -9.01 -5.82
C SER A 237 -21.15 -8.01 -6.70
N GLU A 238 -21.77 -7.54 -7.79
CA GLU A 238 -21.12 -6.64 -8.75
C GLU A 238 -21.32 -5.16 -8.36
N VAL A 239 -22.31 -4.88 -7.51
CA VAL A 239 -22.67 -3.53 -7.11
C VAL A 239 -22.05 -3.19 -5.76
N THR A 240 -21.39 -2.04 -5.66
CA THR A 240 -20.76 -1.58 -4.42
C THR A 240 -21.75 -1.31 -3.28
N TYR A 241 -23.03 -1.11 -3.60
CA TYR A 241 -24.11 -0.98 -2.63
C TYR A 241 -25.39 -1.63 -3.16
N ALA A 242 -25.82 -2.72 -2.53
CA ALA A 242 -26.98 -3.49 -2.94
C ALA A 242 -28.22 -3.26 -2.05
N GLY A 243 -28.28 -2.13 -1.34
CA GLY A 243 -29.39 -1.77 -0.45
C GLY A 243 -29.19 -2.17 1.02
N ASP A 244 -29.81 -1.43 1.94
CA ASP A 244 -29.65 -1.68 3.39
C ASP A 244 -30.30 -3.00 3.83
N ASN A 245 -31.32 -3.51 3.11
CA ASN A 245 -31.98 -4.77 3.48
C ASN A 245 -31.06 -5.98 3.42
N ILE A 246 -30.15 -6.05 2.44
CA ILE A 246 -29.20 -7.15 2.31
C ILE A 246 -28.25 -7.16 3.51
N LEU A 247 -27.72 -5.97 3.87
CA LEU A 247 -26.83 -5.83 5.01
C LEU A 247 -27.53 -6.17 6.34
N ARG A 248 -28.82 -5.81 6.50
CA ARG A 248 -29.59 -6.07 7.73
C ARG A 248 -29.74 -7.55 8.09
N TYR A 249 -29.83 -8.44 7.10
CA TYR A 249 -29.98 -9.88 7.34
C TYR A 249 -28.66 -10.66 7.16
N SER A 250 -27.61 -10.00 6.70
CA SER A 250 -26.28 -10.61 6.56
C SER A 250 -25.59 -10.82 7.92
N GLY A 251 -24.69 -11.81 7.98
CA GLY A 251 -23.88 -12.09 9.17
C GLY A 251 -24.61 -12.81 10.29
N ASP A 252 -24.30 -12.42 11.54
CA ASP A 252 -24.72 -13.14 12.75
C ASP A 252 -26.19 -12.93 13.12
N VAL A 253 -26.90 -12.01 12.48
CA VAL A 253 -28.34 -11.79 12.68
C VAL A 253 -29.12 -13.09 12.46
N SER A 254 -28.75 -13.86 11.44
CA SER A 254 -29.33 -15.18 11.15
C SER A 254 -29.10 -16.19 12.29
N LYS A 255 -27.89 -16.21 12.86
CA LYS A 255 -27.52 -17.10 13.97
C LYS A 255 -28.26 -16.72 15.25
N ILE A 256 -28.37 -15.42 15.54
CA ILE A 256 -29.15 -14.91 16.69
C ILE A 256 -30.63 -15.25 16.52
N ALA A 257 -31.19 -15.12 15.31
CA ALA A 257 -32.57 -15.51 15.05
C ALA A 257 -32.79 -17.03 15.24
N GLN A 258 -31.85 -17.86 14.79
CA GLN A 258 -31.89 -19.30 15.05
C GLN A 258 -31.80 -19.62 16.55
N LEU A 259 -30.91 -18.97 17.29
CA LEU A 259 -30.75 -19.13 18.73
C LEU A 259 -32.01 -18.68 19.48
N GLN A 260 -32.62 -17.56 19.08
CA GLN A 260 -33.90 -17.10 19.62
C GLN A 260 -35.02 -18.12 19.36
N SER A 261 -35.08 -18.68 18.14
CA SER A 261 -36.07 -19.73 17.83
C SER A 261 -35.86 -20.99 18.66
N PHE A 262 -34.60 -21.35 18.94
CA PHE A 262 -34.26 -22.46 19.84
C PHE A 262 -34.70 -22.17 21.29
N ALA A 263 -34.46 -20.96 21.79
CA ALA A 263 -34.89 -20.54 23.12
C ALA A 263 -36.41 -20.66 23.29
N TRP A 264 -37.20 -20.14 22.34
CA TRP A 264 -38.66 -20.27 22.36
C TRP A 264 -39.15 -21.73 22.29
N GLN A 265 -38.47 -22.57 21.50
CA GLN A 265 -38.79 -24.01 21.46
C GLN A 265 -38.43 -24.73 22.76
N ALA A 266 -37.36 -24.32 23.44
CA ALA A 266 -36.95 -24.88 24.72
C ALA A 266 -37.94 -24.46 25.82
N GLU A 267 -38.34 -23.19 25.83
CA GLU A 267 -39.34 -22.62 26.73
C GLU A 267 -40.71 -23.30 26.54
N GLY A 268 -41.16 -23.49 25.29
CA GLY A 268 -42.38 -24.22 24.99
C GLY A 268 -42.35 -25.70 25.40
N ARG A 269 -41.16 -26.26 25.65
CA ARG A 269 -40.96 -27.61 26.23
C ARG A 269 -40.74 -27.59 27.75
N GLY A 270 -40.88 -26.44 28.39
CA GLY A 270 -40.71 -26.25 29.84
C GLY A 270 -39.27 -26.13 30.32
N LYS A 271 -38.30 -25.88 29.43
CA LYS A 271 -36.91 -25.59 29.81
C LYS A 271 -36.71 -24.08 29.87
N ASP A 272 -36.23 -23.57 31.00
CA ASP A 272 -35.94 -22.15 31.17
C ASP A 272 -34.62 -21.77 30.47
N VAL A 273 -34.74 -21.32 29.22
CA VAL A 273 -33.62 -20.85 28.39
C VAL A 273 -34.04 -19.54 27.75
N HIS A 274 -33.37 -18.45 28.14
CA HIS A 274 -33.69 -17.12 27.64
C HIS A 274 -32.45 -16.46 27.03
N LEU A 275 -32.58 -15.95 25.79
CA LEU A 275 -31.45 -15.34 25.07
C LEU A 275 -30.90 -14.10 25.79
N GLN A 276 -31.76 -13.18 26.22
CA GLN A 276 -31.35 -11.92 26.82
C GLN A 276 -30.95 -12.04 28.31
N ALA A 277 -31.64 -12.89 29.09
CA ALA A 277 -31.32 -13.06 30.51
C ALA A 277 -30.06 -13.89 30.72
N ASN A 278 -29.94 -15.04 30.04
CA ASN A 278 -28.81 -15.96 30.16
C ASN A 278 -28.22 -16.30 28.76
N PRO A 279 -27.59 -15.34 28.07
CA PRO A 279 -27.12 -15.51 26.69
C PRO A 279 -26.07 -16.61 26.53
N THR A 280 -25.12 -16.70 27.45
CA THR A 280 -24.03 -17.70 27.40
C THR A 280 -24.55 -19.11 27.62
N GLN A 281 -25.49 -19.28 28.55
CA GLN A 281 -26.16 -20.56 28.77
C GLN A 281 -26.96 -20.98 27.54
N ALA A 282 -27.74 -20.07 26.96
CA ALA A 282 -28.52 -20.35 25.75
C ALA A 282 -27.62 -20.76 24.57
N GLU A 283 -26.49 -20.08 24.40
CA GLU A 283 -25.51 -20.38 23.35
C GLU A 283 -24.84 -21.75 23.53
N LEU A 284 -24.44 -22.10 24.75
CA LEU A 284 -23.85 -23.39 25.07
C LEU A 284 -24.85 -24.53 24.81
N LEU A 285 -26.09 -24.37 25.28
CA LEU A 285 -27.17 -25.31 25.03
C LEU A 285 -27.50 -25.44 23.53
N TYR A 286 -27.37 -24.36 22.76
CA TYR A 286 -27.58 -24.39 21.33
C TYR A 286 -26.45 -25.10 20.58
N LYS A 287 -25.19 -24.92 20.98
CA LYS A 287 -24.04 -25.70 20.47
C LYS A 287 -24.23 -27.19 20.73
N GLU A 288 -24.61 -27.55 21.96
CA GLU A 288 -24.93 -28.94 22.29
C GLU A 288 -26.09 -29.46 21.44
N TYR A 289 -27.13 -28.64 21.23
CA TYR A 289 -28.26 -29.00 20.37
C TYR A 289 -27.82 -29.23 18.92
N GLN A 290 -26.92 -28.42 18.36
CA GLN A 290 -26.38 -28.64 17.02
C GLN A 290 -25.59 -29.94 16.91
N ALA A 291 -24.73 -30.24 17.89
CA ALA A 291 -23.98 -31.51 17.94
C ALA A 291 -24.94 -32.71 18.03
N LYS A 292 -25.94 -32.64 18.92
CA LYS A 292 -26.98 -33.67 19.08
C LYS A 292 -27.84 -33.80 17.82
N LYS A 293 -28.17 -32.69 17.14
CA LYS A 293 -28.92 -32.69 15.88
C LYS A 293 -28.13 -33.37 14.76
N GLY A 294 -26.82 -33.16 14.69
CA GLY A 294 -25.93 -33.88 13.77
C GLY A 294 -25.95 -35.39 13.99
N GLN A 295 -25.78 -35.82 15.25
CA GLN A 295 -25.87 -37.24 15.61
C GLN A 295 -27.25 -37.85 15.29
N VAL A 296 -28.34 -37.14 15.57
CA VAL A 296 -29.69 -37.59 15.22
C VAL A 296 -29.89 -37.68 13.70
N ALA A 297 -29.32 -36.75 12.92
CA ALA A 297 -29.37 -36.83 11.48
C ALA A 297 -28.60 -38.05 10.94
N GLU A 298 -27.46 -38.40 11.54
CA GLU A 298 -26.71 -39.60 11.20
C GLU A 298 -27.45 -40.89 11.57
N THR A 299 -28.06 -40.95 12.76
CA THR A 299 -28.86 -42.12 13.14
C THR A 299 -30.10 -42.26 12.26
N GLN A 300 -30.75 -41.17 11.87
CA GLN A 300 -31.82 -41.17 10.90
C GLN A 300 -31.34 -41.70 9.54
N LYS A 301 -30.21 -41.19 9.02
CA LYS A 301 -29.61 -41.68 7.77
C LYS A 301 -29.32 -43.19 7.82
N LYS A 302 -28.69 -43.67 8.90
CA LYS A 302 -28.43 -45.11 9.12
C LYS A 302 -29.72 -45.91 9.17
N SER A 303 -30.73 -45.44 9.91
CA SER A 303 -32.02 -46.14 10.01
C SER A 303 -32.79 -46.19 8.69
N ILE A 304 -32.65 -45.17 7.83
CA ILE A 304 -33.23 -45.15 6.49
C ILE A 304 -32.48 -46.15 5.61
N LEU A 305 -31.15 -46.14 5.66
CA LEU A 305 -30.30 -47.04 4.88
C LEU A 305 -30.49 -48.51 5.25
N GLU A 306 -30.69 -48.83 6.53
CA GLU A 306 -31.04 -50.18 6.99
C GLU A 306 -32.42 -50.65 6.51
N LYS A 307 -33.40 -49.74 6.43
CA LYS A 307 -34.77 -50.06 6.03
C LYS A 307 -34.95 -50.20 4.52
N TYR A 308 -34.27 -49.35 3.75
CA TYR A 308 -34.48 -49.24 2.31
C TYR A 308 -33.31 -49.79 1.49
N GLY A 309 -32.18 -50.13 2.12
CA GLY A 309 -30.96 -50.53 1.41
C GLY A 309 -30.34 -49.38 0.60
N GLY A 310 -29.24 -49.64 -0.11
CA GLY A 310 -28.61 -48.66 -1.00
C GLY A 310 -27.29 -48.05 -0.52
N ALA A 311 -26.58 -48.69 0.42
CA ALA A 311 -25.21 -48.31 0.79
C ALA A 311 -24.27 -48.25 -0.43
N GLU A 312 -24.45 -49.18 -1.38
CA GLU A 312 -23.65 -49.30 -2.60
C GLU A 312 -23.76 -48.08 -3.54
N HIS A 313 -24.79 -47.24 -3.38
CA HIS A 313 -24.96 -46.01 -4.16
C HIS A 313 -24.45 -44.74 -3.45
N LEU A 314 -24.07 -44.83 -2.18
CA LEU A 314 -23.49 -43.72 -1.43
C LEU A 314 -21.97 -43.63 -1.60
N ASP A 315 -21.33 -44.77 -1.86
CA ASP A 315 -19.92 -44.81 -2.22
C ASP A 315 -19.75 -44.22 -3.62
N ALA A 316 -19.34 -42.95 -3.68
CA ALA A 316 -18.98 -42.34 -4.95
C ALA A 316 -17.88 -43.21 -5.59
N PRO A 317 -18.07 -43.68 -6.83
CA PRO A 317 -17.02 -44.39 -7.53
C PRO A 317 -15.73 -43.55 -7.52
N PRO A 318 -14.54 -44.16 -7.44
CA PRO A 318 -13.29 -43.43 -7.52
C PRO A 318 -13.34 -42.47 -8.71
N LYS A 319 -12.83 -41.24 -8.52
CA LYS A 319 -12.94 -40.16 -9.52
C LYS A 319 -12.46 -40.57 -10.91
N GLU A 320 -11.50 -41.48 -10.97
CA GLU A 320 -10.99 -42.11 -12.20
C GLU A 320 -12.10 -42.77 -13.04
N LEU A 321 -13.07 -43.42 -12.39
CA LEU A 321 -14.23 -44.02 -13.06
C LEU A 321 -15.31 -42.99 -13.42
N LEU A 322 -15.40 -41.89 -12.67
CA LEU A 322 -16.38 -40.82 -12.93
C LEU A 322 -15.97 -39.94 -14.12
N LEU A 323 -14.68 -39.64 -14.25
CA LEU A 323 -14.14 -38.86 -15.37
C LEU A 323 -13.66 -39.73 -16.54
N ALA A 324 -13.58 -41.05 -16.36
CA ALA A 324 -12.98 -41.98 -17.33
C ALA A 324 -11.56 -41.57 -17.77
N GLU A 325 -10.88 -40.77 -16.94
CA GLU A 325 -9.52 -40.31 -17.15
C GLU A 325 -8.57 -41.22 -16.39
N THR A 326 -7.67 -41.89 -17.12
CA THR A 326 -6.64 -42.78 -16.55
C THR A 326 -5.35 -42.03 -16.19
N GLU A 327 -5.28 -40.73 -16.44
CA GLU A 327 -4.06 -39.95 -16.33
C GLU A 327 -4.18 -38.92 -15.20
N HIS A 328 -3.35 -39.10 -14.17
CA HIS A 328 -3.15 -38.09 -13.13
C HIS A 328 -2.15 -37.06 -13.63
N TYR A 329 -2.60 -35.82 -13.86
CA TYR A 329 -1.73 -34.73 -14.24
C TYR A 329 -0.75 -34.38 -13.11
N VAL A 330 0.55 -34.46 -13.39
CA VAL A 330 1.65 -34.16 -12.45
C VAL A 330 2.53 -33.06 -13.02
N GLU A 331 2.63 -31.94 -12.31
CA GLU A 331 3.52 -30.83 -12.63
C GLU A 331 4.82 -30.97 -11.84
N TYR A 332 5.94 -30.97 -12.54
CA TYR A 332 7.28 -30.90 -11.96
C TYR A 332 7.80 -29.47 -12.04
N SER A 333 8.47 -29.01 -11.00
CA SER A 333 9.31 -27.83 -11.07
C SER A 333 10.47 -28.07 -12.05
N GLU A 334 11.11 -27.00 -12.52
CA GLU A 334 12.35 -27.08 -13.31
C GLU A 334 13.46 -27.87 -12.57
N THR A 335 13.38 -27.93 -11.24
CA THR A 335 14.27 -28.71 -10.36
C THR A 335 13.83 -30.17 -10.15
N GLY A 336 12.77 -30.63 -10.82
CA GLY A 336 12.25 -31.99 -10.74
C GLY A 336 11.42 -32.31 -9.49
N ARG A 337 11.07 -31.31 -8.68
CA ARG A 337 10.22 -31.47 -7.49
C ARG A 337 8.75 -31.32 -7.90
N LEU A 338 7.88 -32.23 -7.47
CA LEU A 338 6.45 -32.11 -7.79
C LEU A 338 5.88 -30.82 -7.18
N ILE A 339 5.25 -30.00 -8.03
CA ILE A 339 4.50 -28.79 -7.63
C ILE A 339 3.02 -29.16 -7.45
N LYS A 340 2.46 -30.00 -8.32
CA LYS A 340 1.05 -30.37 -8.33
C LYS A 340 0.88 -31.82 -8.77
N GLY A 341 0.05 -32.59 -8.06
CA GLY A 341 -0.14 -34.02 -8.31
C GLY A 341 0.27 -34.89 -7.11
N GLN A 342 -0.05 -36.18 -7.16
CA GLN A 342 0.39 -37.13 -6.14
C GLN A 342 1.80 -37.64 -6.47
N GLU A 343 2.68 -37.70 -5.47
CA GLU A 343 4.00 -38.31 -5.61
C GLU A 343 3.86 -39.79 -5.97
N GLN A 344 4.60 -40.25 -7.00
CA GLN A 344 4.58 -41.65 -7.37
C GLN A 344 5.03 -42.52 -6.19
N ALA A 345 4.22 -43.53 -5.86
CA ALA A 345 4.56 -44.49 -4.82
C ALA A 345 5.92 -45.12 -5.12
N LYS A 346 6.81 -45.13 -4.13
CA LYS A 346 8.16 -45.69 -4.26
C LYS A 346 8.03 -47.17 -4.63
N GLN A 347 8.65 -47.58 -5.73
CA GLN A 347 8.57 -48.97 -6.19
C GLN A 347 9.20 -49.90 -5.14
N LYS A 348 8.40 -50.85 -4.63
CA LYS A 348 8.88 -51.92 -3.74
C LYS A 348 9.69 -52.91 -4.56
N SER A 349 10.75 -53.48 -4.00
CA SER A 349 11.53 -54.49 -4.72
C SER A 349 10.73 -55.79 -4.92
N LYS A 350 11.28 -56.70 -5.74
CA LYS A 350 10.69 -58.01 -6.06
C LYS A 350 10.50 -58.91 -4.83
N TYR A 351 11.21 -58.63 -3.73
CA TYR A 351 11.10 -59.39 -2.49
C TYR A 351 10.08 -58.74 -1.57
N GLU A 352 9.42 -59.55 -0.73
CA GLU A 352 8.48 -59.04 0.26
C GLU A 352 9.23 -58.20 1.30
N GLU A 353 9.24 -56.89 1.08
CA GLU A 353 9.75 -55.89 2.01
C GLU A 353 8.80 -55.73 3.20
N ASP A 354 9.32 -55.26 4.33
CA ASP A 354 8.55 -54.98 5.55
C ASP A 354 7.83 -56.20 6.18
N ILE A 355 8.28 -57.42 5.88
CA ILE A 355 7.90 -58.60 6.68
C ILE A 355 8.77 -58.63 7.93
N PHE A 356 8.13 -58.41 9.07
CA PHE A 356 8.76 -58.53 10.38
C PHE A 356 8.30 -59.82 11.08
N PRO A 357 9.13 -60.87 11.09
CA PRO A 357 8.81 -62.10 11.82
C PRO A 357 8.61 -61.81 13.30
N LEU A 358 7.70 -62.53 13.97
CA LEU A 358 7.60 -62.60 15.44
C LEU A 358 7.43 -61.24 16.18
N ASN A 359 6.69 -60.31 15.57
CA ASN A 359 6.34 -58.98 16.13
C ASN A 359 7.57 -58.08 16.40
N HIS A 360 8.62 -58.23 15.61
CA HIS A 360 9.69 -57.23 15.55
C HIS A 360 9.23 -56.02 14.71
N THR A 361 9.86 -54.86 14.89
CA THR A 361 9.61 -53.68 14.05
C THR A 361 10.73 -53.41 13.05
N THR A 362 11.78 -54.22 13.08
CA THR A 362 12.94 -54.13 12.20
C THR A 362 13.33 -55.51 11.69
N ILE A 363 13.98 -55.55 10.54
CA ILE A 363 14.39 -56.81 9.88
C ILE A 363 15.60 -57.41 10.62
N TRP A 364 15.74 -58.73 10.58
CA TRP A 364 16.92 -59.43 11.11
C TRP A 364 18.21 -58.96 10.43
N GLY A 365 19.23 -58.58 11.21
CA GLY A 365 20.47 -58.00 10.68
C GLY A 365 20.49 -56.47 10.67
N SER A 366 19.40 -55.82 11.13
CA SER A 366 19.36 -54.37 11.35
C SER A 366 20.27 -53.87 12.48
N TRP A 367 20.84 -54.78 13.28
CA TRP A 367 21.73 -54.45 14.40
C TRP A 367 22.94 -55.39 14.47
N TRP A 368 24.09 -54.86 14.89
CA TRP A 368 25.37 -55.56 15.00
C TRP A 368 26.11 -55.17 16.26
N LYS A 369 26.60 -56.15 17.03
CA LYS A 369 27.49 -55.94 18.17
C LYS A 369 28.37 -57.17 18.41
N ASP A 370 29.66 -56.95 18.68
CA ASP A 370 30.65 -57.97 19.08
C ASP A 370 30.65 -59.26 18.23
N GLY A 371 30.52 -59.13 16.90
CA GLY A 371 30.55 -60.27 15.98
C GLY A 371 29.20 -60.97 15.75
N GLN A 372 28.12 -60.45 16.33
CA GLN A 372 26.78 -61.04 16.24
C GLN A 372 25.77 -60.07 15.63
N TRP A 373 24.93 -60.59 14.72
CA TRP A 373 23.81 -59.88 14.10
C TRP A 373 22.53 -60.06 14.92
N GLY A 374 21.70 -59.02 14.98
CA GLY A 374 20.42 -59.05 15.69
C GLY A 374 19.39 -58.08 15.12
N TYR A 375 18.27 -57.94 15.85
CA TYR A 375 17.21 -56.98 15.55
C TYR A 375 17.49 -55.63 16.24
N ALA A 376 17.39 -54.51 15.51
CA ALA A 376 17.55 -53.16 16.09
C ALA A 376 16.47 -52.79 17.11
N CYS A 377 15.24 -53.29 16.96
CA CYS A 377 14.15 -52.97 17.89
C CYS A 377 14.35 -53.51 19.32
N CYS A 378 14.99 -54.67 19.44
CA CYS A 378 15.03 -55.47 20.68
C CYS A 378 16.45 -55.94 21.06
N HIS A 379 17.47 -55.70 20.22
CA HIS A 379 18.83 -56.23 20.32
C HIS A 379 18.91 -57.76 20.52
N ALA A 380 17.86 -58.48 20.12
CA ALA A 380 17.82 -59.92 20.23
C ALA A 380 18.71 -60.56 19.15
N ILE A 381 19.53 -61.51 19.58
CA ILE A 381 20.56 -62.20 18.78
C ILE A 381 20.07 -63.56 18.27
N LEU A 382 18.80 -63.90 18.53
CA LEU A 382 18.16 -65.08 17.96
C LEU A 382 17.08 -64.65 16.98
N ARG A 383 17.20 -65.09 15.72
CA ARG A 383 16.25 -64.77 14.65
C ARG A 383 14.82 -65.22 14.98
N ALA A 384 14.68 -66.33 15.71
CA ALA A 384 13.39 -66.90 16.11
C ALA A 384 12.88 -66.43 17.49
N SER A 385 13.45 -65.38 18.07
CA SER A 385 12.94 -64.80 19.32
C SER A 385 11.77 -63.85 19.07
N TYR A 386 10.81 -63.79 20.00
CA TYR A 386 9.78 -62.74 20.01
C TYR A 386 10.39 -61.41 20.47
N CYS A 387 9.89 -60.29 19.95
CA CYS A 387 10.41 -58.97 20.36
C CYS A 387 10.03 -58.65 21.81
N GLY A 388 11.04 -58.44 22.66
CA GLY A 388 10.88 -57.98 24.05
C GLY A 388 10.80 -56.46 24.22
N GLY A 389 10.57 -55.70 23.15
CA GLY A 389 10.63 -54.24 23.09
C GLY A 389 11.89 -53.61 23.69
N LYS A 390 11.73 -52.39 24.22
CA LYS A 390 12.78 -51.65 24.94
C LYS A 390 13.23 -52.35 26.23
N ALA A 391 12.35 -53.16 26.85
CA ALA A 391 12.66 -53.90 28.05
C ALA A 391 13.78 -54.94 27.83
N ALA A 392 13.88 -55.53 26.63
CA ALA A 392 15.00 -56.42 26.28
C ALA A 392 16.35 -55.69 26.26
N ILE A 393 16.37 -54.44 25.79
CA ILE A 393 17.59 -53.61 25.75
C ILE A 393 18.02 -53.24 27.17
N GLU A 394 17.07 -52.87 28.02
CA GLU A 394 17.32 -52.53 29.43
C GLU A 394 17.78 -53.76 30.22
N ALA A 395 17.15 -54.92 30.01
CA ALA A 395 17.56 -56.18 30.63
C ALA A 395 18.96 -56.62 30.17
N ALA A 396 19.30 -56.44 28.88
CA ALA A 396 20.63 -56.75 28.36
C ALA A 396 21.71 -55.78 28.90
N LYS A 397 21.38 -54.50 29.10
CA LYS A 397 22.28 -53.54 29.77
C LYS A 397 22.46 -53.89 31.24
N ALA A 398 21.38 -54.19 31.95
CA ALA A 398 21.40 -54.57 33.36
C ALA A 398 22.15 -55.88 33.59
N SER A 399 21.97 -56.90 32.73
CA SER A 399 22.72 -58.15 32.82
C SER A 399 24.20 -57.96 32.50
N HIS A 400 24.54 -57.10 31.54
CA HIS A 400 25.91 -56.72 31.24
C HIS A 400 26.55 -55.94 32.41
N GLU A 401 25.82 -55.02 33.04
CA GLU A 401 26.27 -54.32 34.26
C GLU A 401 26.43 -55.28 35.45
N GLN A 402 25.51 -56.24 35.62
CA GLN A 402 25.64 -57.29 36.64
C GLN A 402 26.83 -58.21 36.36
N LEU A 403 27.10 -58.55 35.10
CA LEU A 403 28.29 -59.31 34.70
C LEU A 403 29.57 -58.51 35.02
N ILE A 404 29.59 -57.22 34.72
CA ILE A 404 30.69 -56.32 35.09
C ILE A 404 30.85 -56.27 36.62
N GLN A 405 29.78 -56.09 37.38
CA GLN A 405 29.82 -56.08 38.85
C GLN A 405 30.29 -57.43 39.44
N SER A 406 29.87 -58.55 38.84
CA SER A 406 30.31 -59.90 39.22
C SER A 406 31.78 -60.16 38.86
N SER A 407 32.26 -59.58 37.76
CA SER A 407 33.67 -59.64 37.37
C SER A 407 34.55 -58.75 38.27
N LEU A 408 34.03 -57.59 38.72
CA LEU A 408 34.70 -56.67 39.64
C LEU A 408 34.82 -57.22 41.06
N SER A 409 33.89 -58.08 41.49
CA SER A 409 33.91 -58.72 42.80
C SER A 409 34.85 -59.92 42.88
N ASN A 410 35.49 -60.32 41.76
CA ASN A 410 36.32 -61.51 41.70
C ASN A 410 37.69 -61.29 41.02
N THR A 411 38.35 -60.14 41.25
CA THR A 411 39.81 -60.01 41.09
C THR A 411 40.37 -58.91 42.00
N ASN A 412 41.02 -59.32 43.08
CA ASN A 412 41.82 -58.44 43.94
C ASN A 412 43.23 -58.31 43.34
N THR A 413 43.37 -57.59 42.22
CA THR A 413 44.67 -57.10 41.71
C THR A 413 44.48 -55.79 40.95
N THR A 414 45.23 -54.78 41.37
CA THR A 414 45.20 -53.39 40.90
C THR A 414 45.65 -53.25 39.44
N ALA A 415 44.76 -52.82 38.56
CA ALA A 415 45.11 -52.23 37.27
C ALA A 415 44.27 -50.94 37.07
N PRO A 416 44.87 -49.76 36.88
CA PRO A 416 44.11 -48.54 36.66
C PRO A 416 43.44 -48.59 35.27
N PRO A 417 42.23 -48.00 35.12
CA PRO A 417 41.57 -47.91 33.83
C PRO A 417 42.44 -47.12 32.86
N LYS A 418 42.57 -47.63 31.63
CA LYS A 418 43.30 -46.94 30.56
C LYS A 418 42.53 -45.65 30.22
N LYS A 419 43.11 -44.50 30.58
CA LYS A 419 42.58 -43.16 30.29
C LYS A 419 42.47 -42.95 28.78
N SER A 420 41.41 -42.26 28.35
CA SER A 420 41.22 -41.89 26.95
C SER A 420 42.33 -40.95 26.47
N LEU A 421 42.64 -40.97 25.17
CA LEU A 421 43.71 -40.15 24.58
C LEU A 421 43.49 -38.64 24.81
N LEU A 422 42.22 -38.23 24.89
CA LEU A 422 41.80 -36.88 25.23
C LEU A 422 42.13 -36.53 26.70
N GLU A 423 41.86 -37.42 27.65
CA GLU A 423 42.25 -37.21 29.06
C GLU A 423 43.75 -37.19 29.28
N GLN A 424 44.52 -37.95 28.50
CA GLN A 424 45.98 -37.84 28.51
C GLN A 424 46.45 -36.47 28.02
N TYR A 425 45.83 -35.92 26.96
CA TYR A 425 46.14 -34.59 26.45
C TYR A 425 45.79 -33.49 27.46
N VAL A 426 44.62 -33.56 28.09
CA VAL A 426 44.18 -32.58 29.10
C VAL A 426 45.07 -32.63 30.35
N GLN A 427 45.47 -33.82 30.82
CA GLN A 427 46.37 -33.95 31.97
C GLN A 427 47.82 -33.53 31.67
N ARG A 428 48.24 -33.59 30.40
CA ARG A 428 49.54 -33.10 29.95
C ARG A 428 49.54 -31.57 29.86
N ALA A 429 48.47 -31.01 29.29
CA ALA A 429 48.24 -29.56 29.25
C ALA A 429 48.09 -28.94 30.65
N SER A 430 47.53 -29.67 31.62
CA SER A 430 47.41 -29.19 33.00
C SER A 430 48.67 -29.36 33.86
N LYS A 431 49.64 -30.18 33.44
CA LYS A 431 50.89 -30.42 34.18
C LYS A 431 52.09 -29.61 33.67
N GLU A 432 52.02 -29.12 32.44
CA GLU A 432 53.00 -28.18 31.86
C GLU A 432 52.36 -26.79 31.75
N GLY A 433 52.15 -26.14 32.90
CA GLY A 433 52.11 -24.67 32.93
C GLY A 433 53.55 -24.14 32.92
N PRO A 434 53.88 -23.08 32.17
CA PRO A 434 55.20 -22.47 32.24
C PRO A 434 55.32 -21.73 33.59
N ALA A 435 56.11 -22.28 34.49
CA ALA A 435 56.48 -21.63 35.73
C ALA A 435 57.91 -21.12 35.64
N MET A 436 58.08 -19.81 35.40
CA MET A 436 59.11 -18.91 35.97
C MET A 436 58.68 -17.49 35.62
N SER A 437 58.84 -16.44 36.41
CA SER A 437 59.11 -16.25 37.83
C SER A 437 58.91 -14.75 38.08
N LYS A 438 58.32 -14.43 39.24
CA LYS A 438 58.23 -13.12 39.90
C LYS A 438 59.35 -12.11 39.56
N THR A 439 59.00 -10.89 39.16
CA THR A 439 59.45 -9.65 39.82
C THR A 439 58.69 -8.41 39.33
N ASP A 440 58.46 -7.51 40.27
CA ASP A 440 57.95 -6.15 40.09
C ASP A 440 58.68 -5.40 38.97
N TYR A 441 57.93 -4.77 38.06
CA TYR A 441 58.25 -3.45 37.51
C TYR A 441 56.97 -2.81 36.99
N SER A 442 56.58 -1.74 37.68
CA SER A 442 55.83 -0.65 37.07
C SER A 442 56.55 -0.23 35.79
N THR A 443 55.91 -0.46 34.65
CA THR A 443 56.21 0.29 33.43
C THR A 443 54.90 0.74 32.83
N LYS A 444 54.72 2.06 32.85
CA LYS A 444 53.79 2.79 31.99
C LYS A 444 54.03 2.34 30.54
N THR A 445 53.30 1.35 30.07
CA THR A 445 53.09 1.17 28.64
C THR A 445 52.13 2.26 28.19
N ARG A 446 52.56 3.08 27.23
CA ARG A 446 51.72 4.11 26.62
C ARG A 446 50.52 3.40 26.00
N LEU A 447 49.30 3.81 26.38
CA LEU A 447 48.08 3.39 25.69
C LEU A 447 48.25 3.65 24.19
N GLY A 448 48.17 2.62 23.35
CA GLY A 448 48.11 2.79 21.90
C GLY A 448 48.84 1.77 21.03
N GLU A 449 49.70 0.91 21.56
CA GLU A 449 50.43 -0.08 20.75
C GLU A 449 50.42 -1.47 21.41
N GLY A 450 49.55 -2.35 20.89
CA GLY A 450 49.50 -3.78 21.22
C GLY A 450 48.09 -4.34 21.00
N ASP A 451 47.96 -5.46 20.29
CA ASP A 451 46.68 -6.17 20.15
C ASP A 451 46.26 -6.72 21.51
N ALA A 452 45.49 -5.92 22.25
CA ALA A 452 44.93 -6.31 23.53
C ALA A 452 43.80 -7.31 23.35
N LEU A 453 43.72 -8.28 24.26
CA LEU A 453 42.68 -9.29 24.28
C LEU A 453 41.41 -8.67 24.86
N LEU A 454 40.51 -8.21 23.99
CA LEU A 454 39.34 -7.42 24.36
C LEU A 454 38.16 -8.29 24.80
N ASP A 455 37.55 -7.93 25.93
CA ASP A 455 36.31 -8.55 26.40
C ASP A 455 35.11 -8.05 25.55
N LEU A 456 34.60 -8.91 24.67
CA LEU A 456 33.51 -8.58 23.73
C LEU A 456 32.25 -7.97 24.40
N ASN A 457 31.94 -8.40 25.63
CA ASN A 457 30.79 -7.88 26.37
C ASN A 457 31.00 -6.44 26.87
N LYS A 458 32.23 -6.08 27.27
CA LYS A 458 32.56 -4.71 27.71
C LYS A 458 32.66 -3.76 26.54
N LEU A 459 33.21 -4.23 25.41
CA LEU A 459 33.24 -3.48 24.15
C LEU A 459 31.82 -3.12 23.66
N ALA A 460 30.88 -4.07 23.70
CA ALA A 460 29.50 -3.82 23.31
C ALA A 460 28.83 -2.75 24.19
N GLN A 461 29.03 -2.81 25.51
CA GLN A 461 28.54 -1.80 26.45
C GLN A 461 29.18 -0.42 26.20
N ALA A 462 30.48 -0.38 25.87
CA ALA A 462 31.18 0.86 25.57
C ALA A 462 30.67 1.53 24.28
N ARG A 463 30.40 0.75 23.22
CA ARG A 463 29.82 1.26 21.96
C ARG A 463 28.43 1.84 22.16
N GLU A 464 27.57 1.16 22.91
CA GLU A 464 26.21 1.66 23.18
C GLU A 464 26.23 2.96 24.00
N ALA A 465 27.17 3.10 24.93
CA ALA A 465 27.36 4.33 25.71
C ALA A 465 27.85 5.50 24.85
N GLU A 466 28.72 5.25 23.86
CA GLU A 466 29.20 6.27 22.93
C GLU A 466 28.10 6.77 21.99
N GLN A 467 27.32 5.88 21.39
CA GLN A 467 26.19 6.25 20.54
C GLN A 467 25.19 7.11 21.29
N LYS A 468 24.89 6.75 22.55
CA LYS A 468 24.04 7.56 23.43
C LYS A 468 24.63 8.95 23.72
N ARG A 469 25.95 9.06 23.87
CA ARG A 469 26.63 10.36 24.01
C ARG A 469 26.49 11.20 22.73
N LYS A 470 26.69 10.60 21.55
CA LYS A 470 26.58 11.31 20.26
C LYS A 470 25.14 11.71 19.95
N SER A 471 24.16 10.86 20.24
CA SER A 471 22.74 11.15 20.04
C SER A 471 22.25 12.31 20.94
N MET A 472 22.73 12.38 22.19
CA MET A 472 22.41 13.50 23.07
C MET A 472 22.98 14.83 22.57
N GLY A 473 24.17 14.84 21.96
CA GLY A 473 24.75 16.05 21.36
C GLY A 473 24.00 16.61 20.15
N VAL A 474 23.35 15.73 19.37
CA VAL A 474 22.55 16.15 18.20
C VAL A 474 21.13 16.61 18.59
N SER A 475 20.57 16.03 19.66
CA SER A 475 19.26 16.44 20.19
C SER A 475 19.24 17.84 20.80
N GLU A 476 20.38 18.35 21.31
CA GLU A 476 20.48 19.71 21.87
C GLU A 476 20.72 20.80 20.81
N LEU A 477 21.11 20.45 19.58
CA LEU A 477 21.40 21.42 18.51
C LEU A 477 20.15 21.91 17.75
N ASN A 478 19.00 21.23 17.90
CA ASN A 478 17.72 21.60 17.27
C ASN A 478 16.67 22.10 18.27
N GLY A 479 17.07 22.45 19.49
CA GLY A 479 16.22 23.08 20.51
C GLY A 479 16.48 24.58 20.59
N ASP A 480 15.58 25.37 20.03
CA ASP A 480 15.60 26.83 20.04
C ASP A 480 15.57 27.42 21.48
N GLN A 481 16.14 28.59 21.63
CA GLN A 481 16.65 29.18 22.87
C GLN A 481 15.58 29.48 23.93
N ARG A 482 15.83 29.01 25.17
CA ARG A 482 15.70 29.78 26.44
C ARG A 482 15.90 28.85 27.64
N ASP A 483 17.12 28.83 28.18
CA ASP A 483 17.39 28.96 29.63
C ASP A 483 18.90 28.87 29.92
N GLY A 484 19.44 29.97 30.43
CA GLY A 484 20.86 30.18 30.67
C GLY A 484 21.41 29.43 31.88
N LYS A 485 21.55 28.11 31.80
CA LYS A 485 22.39 27.31 32.70
C LYS A 485 23.12 26.20 31.95
N ARG A 486 24.16 26.57 31.18
CA ARG A 486 25.21 25.60 30.83
C ARG A 486 25.92 25.22 32.13
N LYS A 487 25.61 24.05 32.69
CA LYS A 487 26.35 23.50 33.83
C LYS A 487 27.76 23.18 33.33
N TYR A 488 28.74 23.91 33.86
CA TYR A 488 30.15 23.63 33.67
C TYR A 488 30.40 22.16 34.00
N ASN A 489 30.89 21.38 33.03
CA ASN A 489 31.16 19.96 33.22
C ASN A 489 32.43 19.87 34.09
N SER A 490 32.28 20.00 35.40
CA SER A 490 33.38 19.81 36.35
C SER A 490 33.81 18.36 36.25
N PHE A 491 35.03 18.17 35.77
CA PHE A 491 35.76 16.91 35.69
C PHE A 491 35.82 16.22 37.07
N ASN A 492 34.75 15.49 37.42
CA ASN A 492 34.67 14.64 38.59
C ASN A 492 34.52 13.20 38.10
N GLY A 493 35.66 12.61 37.76
CA GLY A 493 35.79 11.22 37.41
C GLY A 493 37.25 10.91 37.13
N SER A 494 38.01 10.57 38.17
CA SER A 494 39.30 9.89 38.01
C SER A 494 39.04 8.44 37.60
N GLY A 495 38.50 8.25 36.40
CA GLY A 495 38.30 6.95 35.77
C GLY A 495 39.32 6.83 34.64
N GLU A 496 40.26 5.92 34.79
CA GLU A 496 41.17 5.55 33.71
C GLU A 496 40.34 5.03 32.53
N LEU A 497 40.51 5.63 31.35
CA LEU A 497 39.83 5.20 30.11
C LEU A 497 40.28 3.78 29.79
N THR A 498 39.33 2.85 29.74
CA THR A 498 39.66 1.47 29.42
C THR A 498 39.92 1.31 27.92
N GLU A 499 40.68 0.29 27.55
CA GLU A 499 41.08 0.05 26.17
C GLU A 499 39.87 -0.22 25.27
N GLU A 500 38.82 -0.88 25.79
CA GLU A 500 37.57 -1.13 25.06
C GLU A 500 36.78 0.16 24.79
N GLN A 501 36.87 1.16 25.68
CA GLN A 501 36.24 2.47 25.47
C GLN A 501 36.96 3.29 24.39
N LEU A 502 38.29 3.17 24.32
CA LEU A 502 39.09 3.81 23.29
C LEU A 502 38.89 3.16 21.92
N GLU A 503 38.76 1.83 21.87
CA GLU A 503 38.48 1.13 20.62
C GLU A 503 37.07 1.39 20.11
N ALA A 504 36.06 1.41 21.00
CA ALA A 504 34.70 1.85 20.64
C ALA A 504 34.73 3.25 19.99
N TYR A 505 35.43 4.20 20.62
CA TYR A 505 35.61 5.55 20.09
C TYR A 505 36.37 5.58 18.74
N ARG A 506 37.39 4.75 18.54
CA ARG A 506 38.09 4.63 17.25
C ARG A 506 37.19 4.06 16.16
N MET A 507 36.31 3.12 16.50
CA MET A 507 35.39 2.47 15.57
C MET A 507 34.25 3.39 15.12
N GLU A 508 33.78 4.31 15.97
CA GLU A 508 32.67 5.24 15.63
C GLU A 508 33.14 6.58 15.03
N ARG A 509 34.45 6.89 15.10
CA ARG A 509 35.02 8.09 14.49
C ARG A 509 35.01 7.98 12.97
N GLN A 510 34.21 8.83 12.31
CA GLN A 510 34.24 8.98 10.85
C GLN A 510 35.46 9.81 10.42
N ARG A 511 36.10 9.42 9.31
CA ARG A 511 37.35 10.04 8.81
C ARG A 511 37.29 11.56 8.58
N GLY A 512 36.09 12.13 8.42
CA GLY A 512 35.90 13.58 8.24
C GLY A 512 35.97 14.44 9.52
N GLU A 513 35.96 13.83 10.71
CA GLU A 513 36.09 14.54 12.00
C GLU A 513 37.54 14.61 12.50
N ASP A 514 38.53 14.33 11.64
CA ASP A 514 39.95 14.44 11.98
C ASP A 514 40.54 15.80 11.61
N PRO A 515 40.86 16.68 12.59
CA PRO A 515 41.38 18.02 12.31
C PRO A 515 42.74 18.02 11.61
N MET A 516 43.43 16.87 11.54
CA MET A 516 44.65 16.70 10.75
C MET A 516 44.42 16.09 9.36
N ALA A 517 43.21 15.64 9.00
CA ALA A 517 42.98 15.00 7.68
C ALA A 517 43.17 15.95 6.49
N ASN A 518 43.00 17.26 6.70
CA ASN A 518 43.23 18.30 5.70
C ASN A 518 44.59 19.01 5.87
N TYR A 519 45.45 18.56 6.80
CA TYR A 519 46.74 19.18 7.03
C TYR A 519 47.77 18.61 6.04
N ILE A 520 48.35 19.49 5.23
CA ILE A 520 49.45 19.21 4.31
C ILE A 520 50.62 20.07 4.78
N ASP A 521 51.75 19.45 5.10
CA ASP A 521 52.98 20.16 5.42
C ASP A 521 53.50 20.90 4.17
N GLU A 522 53.69 22.21 4.25
CA GLU A 522 54.61 22.92 3.35
C GLU A 522 55.97 22.93 4.06
N GLU A 523 57.02 22.39 3.40
CA GLU A 523 58.35 22.05 3.95
C GLU A 523 58.93 22.96 5.04
#